data_AF-A0A5F0YHC5-F1
#
_entry.id   AF-A0A5F0YHC5-F1
#
_cell.length_a   1.000
_cell.length_b   1.000
_cell.length_c   1.000
_cell.angle_alpha   90.00
_cell.angle_beta   90.00
_cell.angle_gamma   90.00
#
_symmetry.space_group_name_H-M   'P 1'
#
loop_
_entity.id
_entity.type
_entity.pdbx_description
1 polymer ?
#
loop_
_entity_poly.entity_id
_entity_poly.type
_entity_poly.pdbx_seq_one_letter_code
_entity_poly.pdbx_strand_id
1 'polypeptide(L)'
;MLKKDDYILNKSIGVTTENPDAFINHVVPHEIAHLIVFKLFGRVKPHGREWQLIMTQVFNIPAQTTHSFDVSSVQGRIYLYDCQCQEHQLSIRRHNKIQRQQAVYHCRSCKQPLKARQ
;
A
#
# COMPACT_ATOMS: atom_id res chain seq x y z
N MET A 1 -2.81 10.33 -12.38
CA MET A 1 -3.40 10.29 -11.01
C MET A 1 -4.10 8.97 -10.74
N LEU A 2 -4.73 8.34 -11.74
CA LEU A 2 -5.31 6.98 -11.62
C LEU A 2 -4.34 5.88 -11.13
N LYS A 3 -3.04 5.96 -11.46
CA LYS A 3 -2.09 4.86 -11.20
C LYS A 3 -1.75 4.56 -9.73
N LYS A 4 -2.02 5.46 -8.79
CA LYS A 4 -1.74 5.24 -7.34
C LYS A 4 -2.96 4.69 -6.60
N ASP A 5 -4.15 5.05 -7.02
CA ASP A 5 -5.40 4.66 -6.36
C ASP A 5 -5.90 3.30 -6.89
N ASP A 6 -5.62 2.97 -8.16
CA ASP A 6 -5.73 1.60 -8.69
C ASP A 6 -4.92 0.60 -7.86
N TYR A 7 -3.81 1.06 -7.28
CA TYR A 7 -2.95 0.23 -6.44
C TYR A 7 -3.57 -0.03 -5.05
N ILE A 8 -4.34 0.92 -4.51
CA ILE A 8 -4.99 0.79 -3.21
C ILE A 8 -6.24 -0.08 -3.32
N LEU A 9 -7.07 0.13 -4.35
CA LEU A 9 -8.23 -0.71 -4.64
C LEU A 9 -7.84 -2.20 -4.82
N ASN A 10 -6.73 -2.47 -5.51
CA ASN A 10 -6.23 -3.83 -5.70
C ASN A 10 -5.54 -4.44 -4.45
N LYS A 11 -5.10 -3.64 -3.48
CA LYS A 11 -4.52 -4.15 -2.22
C LYS A 11 -5.61 -4.50 -1.21
N SER A 12 -6.74 -3.81 -1.27
CA SER A 12 -7.83 -3.98 -0.32
C SER A 12 -8.68 -5.24 -0.60
N ILE A 13 -8.59 -5.86 -1.78
CA ILE A 13 -9.28 -7.11 -2.13
C ILE A 13 -8.88 -8.31 -1.26
N GLY A 14 -7.66 -8.34 -0.72
CA GLY A 14 -7.27 -9.42 0.19
C GLY A 14 -7.87 -9.29 1.59
N VAL A 15 -8.16 -8.07 2.03
CA VAL A 15 -8.62 -7.77 3.40
C VAL A 15 -10.13 -7.99 3.57
N THR A 16 -10.88 -8.08 2.45
CA THR A 16 -12.35 -8.10 2.44
C THR A 16 -12.96 -9.35 3.06
N THR A 17 -12.30 -10.50 3.03
CA THR A 17 -12.89 -11.76 3.53
C THR A 17 -12.74 -11.93 5.03
N GLU A 18 -11.77 -11.25 5.65
CA GLU A 18 -11.45 -11.44 7.07
C GLU A 18 -11.96 -10.30 7.96
N ASN A 19 -12.12 -9.09 7.40
CA ASN A 19 -12.61 -7.92 8.13
C ASN A 19 -13.59 -7.07 7.30
N PRO A 20 -14.76 -7.62 6.92
CA PRO A 20 -15.70 -6.96 6.01
C PRO A 20 -16.22 -5.63 6.57
N ASP A 21 -16.51 -5.56 7.87
CA ASP A 21 -17.02 -4.32 8.49
C ASP A 21 -16.00 -3.20 8.46
N ALA A 22 -14.73 -3.49 8.75
CA ALA A 22 -13.68 -2.48 8.71
C ALA A 22 -13.38 -2.04 7.27
N PHE A 23 -13.51 -2.94 6.29
CA PHE A 23 -13.44 -2.58 4.88
C PHE A 23 -14.59 -1.64 4.46
N ILE A 24 -15.83 -1.99 4.79
CA ILE A 24 -17.03 -1.22 4.42
C ILE A 24 -17.04 0.14 5.13
N ASN A 25 -16.72 0.18 6.43
CA ASN A 25 -16.86 1.39 7.23
C ASN A 25 -15.67 2.35 7.13
N HIS A 26 -14.51 1.89 6.63
CA HIS A 26 -13.32 2.73 6.54
C HIS A 26 -12.70 2.79 5.15
N VAL A 27 -12.47 1.65 4.48
CA VAL A 27 -11.79 1.62 3.17
C VAL A 27 -12.69 2.18 2.09
N VAL A 28 -13.96 1.75 2.03
CA VAL A 28 -14.89 2.23 1.01
C VAL A 28 -15.09 3.76 1.10
N PRO A 29 -15.39 4.35 2.26
CA PRO A 29 -15.40 5.80 2.44
C PRO A 29 -14.10 6.48 2.03
N HIS A 30 -12.94 5.91 2.37
CA HIS A 30 -11.64 6.47 2.03
C HIS A 30 -11.44 6.62 0.51
N GLU A 31 -11.72 5.55 -0.24
CA GLU A 31 -11.58 5.55 -1.70
C GLU A 31 -12.63 6.43 -2.38
N ILE A 32 -13.89 6.39 -1.92
CA ILE A 32 -14.95 7.25 -2.46
C ILE A 32 -14.63 8.73 -2.18
N ALA A 33 -14.05 9.07 -1.03
CA ALA A 33 -13.64 10.44 -0.73
C ALA A 33 -12.59 10.97 -1.73
N HIS A 34 -11.64 10.14 -2.19
CA HIS A 34 -10.71 10.55 -3.26
C HIS A 34 -11.45 10.85 -4.57
N LEU A 35 -12.45 10.04 -4.93
CA LEU A 35 -13.24 10.24 -6.14
C LEU A 35 -14.09 11.52 -6.07
N ILE A 36 -14.77 11.75 -4.93
CA ILE A 36 -15.58 12.96 -4.70
C ILE A 36 -14.69 14.20 -4.77
N VAL A 37 -13.56 14.20 -4.07
CA VAL A 37 -12.62 15.33 -4.06
C VAL A 37 -12.11 15.63 -5.47
N PHE A 38 -11.74 14.60 -6.23
CA PHE A 38 -11.29 14.80 -7.60
C PHE A 38 -12.39 15.38 -8.48
N LYS A 39 -13.63 14.90 -8.33
CA LYS A 39 -14.77 15.38 -9.11
C LYS A 39 -15.13 16.83 -8.82
N LEU A 40 -15.02 17.27 -7.55
CA LEU A 40 -15.41 18.61 -7.11
C LEU A 40 -14.28 19.64 -7.23
N PHE A 41 -13.03 19.25 -6.93
CA PHE A 41 -11.91 20.19 -6.77
C PHE A 41 -10.76 19.92 -7.75
N GLY A 42 -10.84 18.86 -8.56
CA GLY A 42 -9.76 18.47 -9.47
C GLY A 42 -8.54 17.94 -8.73
N ARG A 43 -7.33 18.32 -9.19
CA ARG A 43 -6.08 17.80 -8.61
C ARG A 43 -5.65 18.64 -7.41
N VAL A 44 -5.94 18.12 -6.22
CA VAL A 44 -5.49 18.68 -4.93
C VAL A 44 -4.54 17.72 -4.21
N LYS A 45 -3.98 18.15 -3.08
CA LYS A 45 -3.12 17.31 -2.24
C LYS A 45 -3.91 16.07 -1.77
N PRO A 46 -3.39 14.85 -1.95
CA PRO A 46 -4.01 13.64 -1.40
C PRO A 46 -4.17 13.77 0.12
N HIS A 47 -5.35 13.39 0.62
CA HIS A 47 -5.68 13.50 2.04
C HIS A 47 -5.58 14.94 2.60
N GLY A 48 -5.72 15.95 1.73
CA GLY A 48 -5.75 17.36 2.07
C GLY A 48 -7.06 17.81 2.73
N ARG A 49 -7.25 19.12 2.90
CA ARG A 49 -8.40 19.70 3.61
C ARG A 49 -9.73 19.25 3.02
N GLU A 50 -9.84 19.22 1.70
CA GLU A 50 -11.04 18.80 0.97
C GLU A 50 -11.39 17.35 1.29
N TRP A 51 -10.40 16.46 1.28
CA TRP A 51 -10.59 15.06 1.62
C TRP A 51 -10.97 14.88 3.10
N GLN A 52 -10.32 15.60 4.01
CA GLN A 52 -10.65 15.56 5.44
C GLN A 52 -12.08 16.04 5.71
N LEU A 53 -12.55 17.05 4.96
CA LEU A 53 -13.94 17.51 5.02
C LEU A 53 -14.91 16.44 4.54
N ILE A 54 -14.64 15.78 3.41
CA ILE A 54 -15.50 14.68 2.94
C ILE A 54 -15.55 13.54 3.98
N MET A 55 -14.40 13.14 4.53
CA MET A 55 -14.36 12.08 5.55
C MET A 55 -15.15 12.44 6.81
N THR A 56 -14.96 13.66 7.34
CA THR A 56 -15.55 14.04 8.63
C THR A 56 -16.98 14.57 8.54
N GLN A 57 -17.35 15.25 7.45
CA GLN A 57 -18.65 15.92 7.34
C GLN A 57 -19.65 15.14 6.48
N VAL A 58 -19.18 14.29 5.56
CA VAL A 58 -20.06 13.48 4.69
C VAL A 58 -20.12 12.04 5.19
N PHE A 59 -18.96 11.41 5.41
CA PHE A 59 -18.91 10.03 5.91
C PHE A 59 -18.95 9.93 7.43
N ASN A 60 -18.83 11.05 8.15
CA ASN A 60 -18.87 11.13 9.61
C ASN A 60 -17.88 10.18 10.31
N ILE A 61 -16.69 9.99 9.71
CA ILE A 61 -15.60 9.18 10.23
C ILE A 61 -14.31 10.00 10.37
N PRO A 62 -13.41 9.63 11.29
CA PRO A 62 -12.11 10.28 11.40
C PRO A 62 -11.32 10.22 10.09
N ALA A 63 -10.70 11.34 9.72
CA ALA A 63 -9.87 11.45 8.52
C ALA A 63 -8.49 10.78 8.70
N GLN A 64 -8.49 9.49 9.03
CA GLN A 64 -7.27 8.69 9.21
C GLN A 64 -6.75 8.21 7.84
N THR A 65 -5.46 8.45 7.60
CA THR A 65 -4.80 8.04 6.35
C THR A 65 -4.23 6.63 6.42
N THR A 66 -4.14 6.06 7.63
CA THR A 66 -3.60 4.73 7.88
C THR A 66 -4.64 3.89 8.59
N HIS A 67 -4.90 2.72 8.05
CA HIS A 67 -5.65 1.67 8.72
C HIS A 67 -4.70 0.54 9.08
N SER A 68 -4.78 0.06 10.32
CA SER A 68 -4.07 -1.14 10.75
C SER A 68 -5.01 -2.32 10.53
N PHE A 69 -4.89 -2.97 9.37
CA PHE A 69 -5.51 -4.27 9.13
C PHE A 69 -4.53 -5.36 9.52
N ASP A 70 -5.02 -6.45 10.12
CA ASP A 70 -4.27 -7.69 10.08
C ASP A 70 -4.19 -8.14 8.62
N VAL A 71 -2.96 -8.28 8.14
CA VAL A 71 -2.66 -8.64 6.75
C VAL A 71 -1.84 -9.93 6.69
N SER A 72 -1.78 -10.68 7.78
CA SER A 72 -1.03 -11.93 7.90
C SER A 72 -1.48 -12.96 6.84
N SER A 73 -2.78 -13.06 6.59
CA SER A 73 -3.39 -13.92 5.57
C SER A 73 -3.09 -13.53 4.13
N VAL A 74 -2.89 -12.24 3.87
CA VAL A 74 -2.60 -11.68 2.55
C VAL A 74 -1.12 -11.35 2.38
N GLN A 75 -0.29 -11.81 3.31
CA GLN A 75 1.15 -11.63 3.27
C GLN A 75 1.69 -12.41 2.07
N GLY A 76 1.83 -11.69 0.95
CA GLY A 76 2.26 -12.26 -0.31
C GLY A 76 3.62 -12.96 -0.19
N ARG A 77 3.91 -13.83 -1.16
CA ARG A 77 5.14 -14.64 -1.19
C ARG A 77 6.39 -13.82 -0.83
N ILE A 78 7.17 -14.38 0.09
CA ILE A 78 8.49 -13.88 0.47
C ILE A 78 9.53 -14.57 -0.41
N TYR A 79 10.49 -13.79 -0.88
CA TYR A 79 11.61 -14.26 -1.69
C TYR A 79 12.90 -14.07 -0.90
N LEU A 80 13.67 -15.14 -0.77
CA LEU A 80 14.96 -15.12 -0.07
C LEU A 80 16.05 -14.55 -0.96
N TYR A 81 16.84 -13.65 -0.38
CA TYR A 81 17.98 -13.02 -1.00
C TYR A 81 19.14 -13.07 -0.03
N ASP A 82 20.34 -13.32 -0.54
CA ASP A 82 21.55 -13.32 0.25
C ASP A 82 22.46 -12.15 -0.11
N CYS A 83 23.23 -11.72 0.87
CA CYS A 83 24.45 -10.96 0.66
C CYS A 83 25.62 -11.69 1.35
N GLN A 84 26.82 -11.13 1.30
CA GLN A 84 28.00 -11.75 1.92
C GLN A 84 27.94 -11.88 3.45
N CYS A 85 26.96 -11.26 4.13
CA CYS A 85 26.91 -11.26 5.60
C CYS A 85 25.62 -11.82 6.21
N GLN A 86 24.53 -11.95 5.45
CA GLN A 86 23.24 -12.43 5.98
C GLN A 86 22.21 -12.71 4.87
N GLU A 87 21.15 -13.41 5.27
CA GLU A 87 19.92 -13.58 4.50
C GLU A 87 18.99 -12.37 4.66
N HIS A 88 18.17 -12.12 3.64
CA HIS A 88 17.16 -11.09 3.57
C HIS A 88 15.86 -11.64 2.96
N GLN A 89 14.75 -11.27 3.58
CA GLN A 89 13.42 -11.55 3.07
C GLN A 89 12.89 -10.34 2.28
N LEU A 90 12.65 -10.52 0.98
CA LEU A 90 12.08 -9.49 0.12
C LEU A 90 10.62 -9.79 -0.22
N SER A 91 9.78 -8.75 -0.17
CA SER A 91 8.41 -8.84 -0.70
C SER A 91 8.41 -8.98 -2.21
N ILE A 92 7.33 -9.56 -2.75
CA ILE A 92 7.11 -9.69 -4.20
C ILE A 92 7.33 -8.39 -4.98
N ARG A 93 7.04 -7.22 -4.40
CA ARG A 93 7.29 -5.92 -5.07
C ARG A 93 8.78 -5.65 -5.25
N ARG A 94 9.59 -5.90 -4.22
CA ARG A 94 11.05 -5.70 -4.28
C ARG A 94 11.67 -6.73 -5.22
N HIS A 95 11.26 -7.99 -5.11
CA HIS A 95 11.66 -9.06 -6.03
C HIS A 95 11.36 -8.69 -7.49
N ASN A 96 10.12 -8.28 -7.81
CA ASN A 96 9.73 -7.90 -9.17
C ASN A 96 10.52 -6.70 -9.71
N LYS A 97 10.86 -5.71 -8.85
CA LYS A 97 11.74 -4.61 -9.26
C LYS A 97 13.15 -5.09 -9.61
N ILE A 98 13.69 -6.07 -8.89
CA ILE A 98 14.99 -6.67 -9.21
C ILE A 98 14.89 -7.46 -10.52
N GLN A 99 13.87 -8.31 -10.68
CA GLN A 99 13.66 -9.12 -11.90
C GLN A 99 13.51 -8.25 -13.16
N ARG A 100 12.86 -7.09 -13.04
CA ARG A 100 12.73 -6.10 -14.13
C ARG A 100 13.93 -5.17 -14.27
N GLN A 101 15.00 -5.38 -13.50
CA GLN A 101 16.21 -4.55 -13.51
C GLN A 101 15.95 -3.07 -13.19
N GLN A 102 14.87 -2.78 -12.45
CA GLN A 102 14.46 -1.42 -12.08
C GLN A 102 15.05 -0.96 -10.74
N ALA A 103 15.63 -1.87 -9.97
CA ALA A 103 16.27 -1.55 -8.71
C ALA A 103 17.34 -2.60 -8.34
N VAL A 104 18.44 -2.12 -7.75
CA VAL A 104 19.41 -2.93 -7.03
C VAL A 104 19.33 -2.56 -5.55
N TYR A 105 18.99 -3.53 -4.71
CA TYR A 105 18.96 -3.34 -3.27
C TYR A 105 20.28 -3.76 -2.65
N HIS A 106 20.71 -3.05 -1.61
CA HIS A 106 21.97 -3.30 -0.92
C HIS A 106 21.70 -3.61 0.55
N CYS A 107 22.52 -4.50 1.12
CA CYS A 107 22.49 -4.78 2.55
C CYS A 107 22.85 -3.53 3.35
N ARG A 108 22.12 -3.27 4.44
CA ARG A 108 22.39 -2.09 5.29
C ARG A 108 23.70 -2.22 6.07
N SER A 109 24.11 -3.45 6.39
CA SER A 109 25.30 -3.75 7.18
C SER A 109 26.56 -3.75 6.30
N CYS A 110 26.64 -4.65 5.32
CA CYS A 110 27.85 -4.81 4.50
C CYS A 110 27.87 -3.99 3.20
N LYS A 111 26.78 -3.29 2.88
CA LYS A 111 26.60 -2.48 1.65
C LYS A 111 26.68 -3.24 0.32
N GLN A 112 26.84 -4.56 0.34
CA GLN A 112 26.86 -5.37 -0.88
C GLN A 112 25.46 -5.56 -1.48
N PRO A 113 25.37 -5.75 -2.82
CA PRO A 113 24.10 -5.98 -3.49
C PRO A 113 23.48 -7.31 -3.05
N LEU A 114 22.15 -7.31 -2.91
CA LEU A 114 21.38 -8.51 -2.62
C LEU A 114 21.26 -9.38 -3.88
N LYS A 115 21.52 -10.69 -3.75
CA LYS A 115 21.39 -11.69 -4.82
C LYS A 115 20.28 -12.67 -4.47
N ALA A 116 19.49 -13.09 -5.45
CA ALA A 116 18.42 -14.06 -5.20
C ALA A 116 19.06 -15.38 -4.73
N ARG A 117 18.53 -15.94 -3.64
CA ARG A 117 18.91 -17.28 -3.19
C ARG A 117 18.23 -18.28 -4.12
N GLN A 118 19.03 -19.11 -4.78
CA GLN A 118 18.53 -20.19 -5.66
C GLN A 118 17.92 -21.31 -4.83
#